data_AF-B1VGK0-F1
#
_entry.id   AF-B1VGK0-F1
#
_cell.length_a   1.000
_cell.length_b   1.000
_cell.length_c   1.000
_cell.angle_alpha   90.00
_cell.angle_beta   90.00
_cell.angle_gamma   90.00
#
_symmetry.space_group_name_H-M   'P 1'
#
loop_
_entity.id
_entity.type
_entity.pdbx_description
1 polymer ?
#
loop_
_entity_poly.entity_id
_entity_poly.type
_entity_poly.pdbx_seq_one_letter_code
_entity_poly.pdbx_strand_id
1 'polypeptide(L)'
;MFGVNIDGQEVTAQRIDSLIDGLVDVRYHWEATTQRVNRLREGGPAPTLCSEDSARLFGLGQNLSTAAFLRNIAAGQAPSIPWNEVNSSLQTVGEIPTRDELEQQRPELKKLAEYRGLRRLFRSRPQAQIDTYRRYAAIDGATVHSILTGVDAALGSTDRGQFLGIDLATMRPAITSELEKLTGWEVHWHQPEDIDVHRQALARLAEVEATEKSLLAEVESQQRSLKTKLADAELRQTDIQILDQLTPSTSLRLGPLQHLNLLDIEAATVSDLTRYDGVGEQTARQAIAAAKRYAAEMRADQPAVIDYRDKGPSTAYVRALAELLQFREQQRETQLEGPFLALPEGFDAYAQGVSEFALARPADGPRLITQAELAKIPARGAPLSTEQAWHLYAIRAAEFHAFGDDKSATAVPEDIAKSIEEITLRGVLHASLRGYQDFGARYALAQRKVLIGDEMGLGKTMQALAVFAHLAARGEKHFLVVCPPSLRINWEREIKKIHGS
;
A
#
# COMPACT_ATOMS: atom_id res chain seq x y z
N MET A 1 -49.21 -32.34 -41.27
CA MET A 1 -48.15 -31.88 -40.34
C MET A 1 -46.81 -32.28 -40.94
N PHE A 2 -46.33 -31.57 -41.96
CA PHE A 2 -45.06 -31.95 -42.61
C PHE A 2 -44.20 -30.69 -42.80
N GLY A 3 -43.04 -30.64 -42.11
CA GLY A 3 -42.03 -29.60 -42.22
C GLY A 3 -41.33 -29.56 -43.57
N VAL A 4 -40.42 -28.61 -43.80
CA VAL A 4 -39.58 -28.65 -45.02
C VAL A 4 -38.66 -29.84 -44.87
N ASN A 5 -38.74 -30.80 -45.80
CA ASN A 5 -37.85 -31.95 -45.83
C ASN A 5 -36.77 -31.71 -46.89
N ILE A 6 -35.52 -31.74 -46.46
CA ILE A 6 -34.35 -31.62 -47.33
C ILE A 6 -33.59 -32.92 -47.18
N ASP A 7 -33.43 -33.64 -48.29
CA ASP A 7 -32.63 -34.85 -48.41
C ASP A 7 -33.01 -35.95 -47.40
N GLY A 8 -34.31 -36.12 -47.18
CA GLY A 8 -34.89 -37.18 -46.36
C GLY A 8 -35.13 -36.80 -44.90
N GLN A 9 -34.69 -35.61 -44.46
CA GLN A 9 -34.80 -35.19 -43.07
C GLN A 9 -35.56 -33.87 -42.89
N GLU A 10 -36.33 -33.78 -41.81
CA GLU A 10 -37.11 -32.59 -41.49
C GLU A 10 -36.20 -31.47 -40.95
N VAL A 11 -36.32 -30.29 -41.54
CA VAL A 11 -35.60 -29.08 -41.12
C VAL A 11 -36.42 -28.37 -40.04
N THR A 12 -35.91 -28.40 -38.81
CA THR A 12 -36.48 -27.72 -37.63
C THR A 12 -35.62 -26.52 -37.25
N ALA A 13 -36.18 -25.58 -36.47
CA ALA A 13 -35.43 -24.44 -35.97
C ALA A 13 -34.23 -24.87 -35.10
N GLN A 14 -34.44 -25.86 -34.23
CA GLN A 14 -33.39 -26.45 -33.40
C GLN A 14 -32.25 -27.05 -34.23
N ARG A 15 -32.59 -27.74 -35.33
CA ARG A 15 -31.58 -28.33 -36.22
C ARG A 15 -30.77 -27.28 -36.97
N ILE A 16 -31.39 -26.17 -37.36
CA ILE A 16 -30.69 -25.02 -37.96
C ILE A 16 -29.74 -24.41 -36.93
N ASP A 17 -30.18 -24.23 -35.68
CA ASP A 17 -29.31 -23.74 -34.62
C ASP A 17 -28.11 -24.67 -34.41
N SER A 18 -28.33 -25.98 -34.25
CA SER A 18 -27.22 -26.94 -34.09
C SER A 18 -26.26 -26.99 -35.28
N LEU A 19 -26.77 -26.86 -36.51
CA LEU A 19 -25.92 -26.80 -37.71
C LEU A 19 -25.03 -25.55 -37.68
N ILE A 20 -25.60 -24.40 -37.38
CA ILE A 20 -24.87 -23.13 -37.38
C ILE A 20 -23.89 -23.08 -36.22
N ASP A 21 -24.29 -23.50 -35.02
CA ASP A 21 -23.41 -23.57 -33.85
C ASP A 21 -22.21 -24.49 -34.14
N GLY A 22 -22.44 -25.66 -34.73
CA GLY A 22 -21.37 -26.57 -35.14
C GLY A 22 -20.43 -25.96 -36.19
N LEU A 23 -20.94 -25.18 -37.14
CA LEU A 23 -20.10 -24.49 -38.12
C LEU A 23 -19.32 -23.31 -37.51
N VAL A 24 -19.89 -22.61 -36.53
CA VAL A 24 -19.18 -21.58 -35.76
C VAL A 24 -18.02 -22.21 -34.98
N ASP A 25 -18.22 -23.36 -34.35
CA ASP A 25 -17.17 -24.11 -33.64
C ASP A 25 -16.06 -24.58 -34.60
N VAL A 26 -16.43 -25.12 -35.76
CA VAL A 26 -15.50 -25.49 -36.84
C VAL A 26 -14.69 -24.29 -37.30
N ARG A 27 -15.35 -23.14 -37.53
CA ARG A 27 -14.71 -21.90 -37.94
C ARG A 27 -13.72 -21.40 -36.88
N TYR A 28 -14.10 -21.44 -35.60
CA TYR A 28 -13.23 -21.05 -34.50
C TYR A 28 -11.96 -21.91 -34.44
N HIS A 29 -12.09 -23.23 -34.54
CA HIS A 29 -10.95 -24.14 -34.58
C HIS A 29 -10.05 -23.82 -35.79
N TRP A 30 -10.64 -23.67 -36.99
CA TRP A 30 -9.87 -23.33 -38.19
C TRP A 30 -9.09 -22.01 -38.05
N GLU A 31 -9.72 -20.96 -37.50
CA GLU A 31 -9.06 -19.68 -37.25
C GLU A 31 -7.91 -19.82 -36.25
N ALA A 32 -8.12 -20.56 -35.15
CA ALA A 32 -7.09 -20.80 -34.14
C ALA A 32 -5.89 -21.58 -34.72
N THR A 33 -6.12 -22.68 -35.44
CA THR A 33 -5.06 -23.45 -36.11
C THR A 33 -4.32 -22.61 -37.14
N THR A 34 -5.04 -21.84 -37.96
CA THR A 34 -4.43 -20.97 -38.98
C THR A 34 -3.55 -19.88 -38.35
N GLN A 35 -4.01 -19.26 -37.25
CA GLN A 35 -3.22 -18.30 -36.50
C GLN A 35 -1.94 -18.93 -35.94
N ARG A 36 -2.03 -20.14 -35.35
CA ARG A 36 -0.85 -20.90 -34.87
C ARG A 36 0.15 -21.16 -35.99
N VAL A 37 -0.32 -21.65 -37.14
CA VAL A 37 0.49 -21.93 -38.33
C VAL A 37 1.22 -20.69 -38.81
N ASN A 38 0.51 -19.58 -38.98
CA ASN A 38 1.10 -18.33 -39.47
C ASN A 38 2.15 -17.80 -38.50
N ARG A 39 1.84 -17.80 -37.19
CA ARG A 39 2.75 -17.30 -36.17
C ARG A 39 4.02 -18.15 -36.03
N LEU A 40 3.91 -19.46 -36.17
CA LEU A 40 5.08 -20.35 -36.20
C LEU A 40 5.89 -20.21 -37.50
N ARG A 41 5.25 -19.85 -38.61
CA ARG A 41 5.94 -19.63 -39.89
C ARG A 41 6.75 -18.35 -39.88
N GLU A 42 6.17 -17.27 -39.36
CA GLU A 42 6.81 -15.95 -39.23
C GLU A 42 7.83 -15.91 -38.10
N GLY A 43 7.64 -16.75 -37.09
CA GLY A 43 8.37 -16.66 -35.83
C GLY A 43 7.81 -15.57 -34.93
N GLY A 44 8.34 -15.49 -33.71
CA GLY A 44 7.88 -14.54 -32.70
C GLY A 44 9.04 -13.81 -32.02
N PRO A 45 8.81 -12.59 -31.49
CA PRO A 45 9.77 -11.97 -30.60
C PRO A 45 9.94 -12.82 -29.35
N ALA A 46 11.00 -12.55 -28.58
CA ALA A 46 11.14 -13.11 -27.25
C ALA A 46 9.88 -12.81 -26.41
N PRO A 47 9.36 -13.79 -25.64
CA PRO A 47 8.12 -13.62 -24.88
C PRO A 47 8.35 -12.74 -23.65
N THR A 48 8.41 -11.43 -23.86
CA THR A 48 8.65 -10.44 -22.81
C THR A 48 7.39 -10.21 -21.99
N LEU A 49 7.51 -10.37 -20.67
CA LEU A 49 6.44 -10.11 -19.70
C LEU A 49 6.54 -8.71 -19.09
N CYS A 50 7.77 -8.25 -18.82
CA CYS A 50 8.07 -6.92 -18.31
C CYS A 50 9.32 -6.38 -18.99
N SER A 51 9.32 -5.08 -19.30
CA SER A 51 10.48 -4.38 -19.84
C SER A 51 10.60 -3.02 -19.18
N GLU A 52 11.73 -2.80 -18.53
CA GLU A 52 12.16 -1.53 -17.93
C GLU A 52 13.45 -1.06 -18.60
N ASP A 53 13.90 0.14 -18.24
CA ASP A 53 15.13 0.74 -18.81
C ASP A 53 16.39 -0.09 -18.51
N SER A 54 16.40 -0.83 -17.40
CA SER A 54 17.56 -1.57 -16.91
C SER A 54 17.30 -3.06 -16.63
N ALA A 55 16.14 -3.59 -17.01
CA ALA A 55 15.86 -5.03 -16.92
C ALA A 55 14.76 -5.46 -17.88
N ARG A 56 14.78 -6.74 -18.28
CA ARG A 56 13.68 -7.39 -19.00
C ARG A 56 13.40 -8.77 -18.44
N LEU A 57 12.13 -9.03 -18.13
CA LEU A 57 11.65 -10.34 -17.70
C LEU A 57 10.97 -11.04 -18.86
N PHE A 58 11.43 -12.23 -19.20
CA PHE A 58 10.86 -13.09 -20.23
C PHE A 58 10.18 -14.30 -19.59
N GLY A 59 9.03 -14.70 -20.13
CA GLY A 59 8.22 -15.82 -19.67
C GLY A 59 8.15 -16.92 -20.71
N LEU A 60 8.71 -18.08 -20.40
CA LEU A 60 8.81 -19.21 -21.29
C LEU A 60 7.94 -20.36 -20.79
N GLY A 61 7.25 -21.04 -21.69
CA GLY A 61 6.37 -22.14 -21.34
C GLY A 61 5.86 -22.90 -22.54
N GLN A 62 4.87 -23.77 -22.32
CA GLN A 62 4.24 -24.58 -23.38
C GLN A 62 3.15 -23.80 -24.12
N ASN A 63 3.52 -22.62 -24.65
CA ASN A 63 2.62 -21.67 -25.29
C ASN A 63 3.12 -21.23 -26.67
N LEU A 64 2.21 -20.65 -27.47
CA LEU A 64 2.50 -20.23 -28.85
C LEU A 64 3.65 -19.21 -28.93
N SER A 65 3.71 -18.26 -28.00
CA SER A 65 4.75 -17.23 -27.98
C SER A 65 6.15 -17.84 -27.82
N THR A 66 6.29 -18.82 -26.93
CA THR A 66 7.54 -19.56 -26.74
C THR A 66 7.88 -20.38 -27.97
N ALA A 67 6.93 -21.14 -28.51
CA ALA A 67 7.14 -21.95 -29.70
C ALA A 67 7.60 -21.10 -30.91
N ALA A 68 6.97 -19.94 -31.12
CA ALA A 68 7.31 -19.02 -32.19
C ALA A 68 8.66 -18.34 -31.99
N PHE A 69 9.04 -18.00 -30.74
CA PHE A 69 10.37 -17.49 -30.43
C PHE A 69 11.46 -18.54 -30.66
N LEU A 70 11.27 -19.77 -30.19
CA LEU A 70 12.22 -20.86 -30.38
C LEU A 70 12.47 -21.17 -31.85
N ARG A 71 11.46 -20.99 -32.71
CA ARG A 71 11.61 -21.10 -34.16
C ARG A 71 12.70 -20.18 -34.73
N ASN A 72 12.84 -18.97 -34.17
CA ASN A 72 13.79 -17.97 -34.66
C ASN A 72 15.24 -18.28 -34.28
N ILE A 73 15.45 -18.88 -33.10
CA ILE A 73 16.79 -19.05 -32.53
C ILE A 73 17.37 -20.45 -32.73
N ALA A 74 16.51 -21.45 -32.98
CA ALA A 74 16.87 -22.85 -32.94
C ALA A 74 16.42 -23.63 -34.19
N ALA A 75 16.71 -23.12 -35.39
CA ALA A 75 16.34 -23.79 -36.65
C ALA A 75 16.88 -25.24 -36.78
N GLY A 76 17.94 -25.61 -36.05
CA GLY A 76 18.53 -26.96 -36.02
C GLY A 76 18.22 -27.82 -34.78
N GLN A 77 17.55 -27.28 -33.76
CA GLN A 77 17.26 -27.99 -32.50
C GLN A 77 15.75 -28.02 -32.15
N ALA A 78 14.93 -27.16 -32.77
CA ALA A 78 13.48 -27.26 -32.68
C ALA A 78 12.95 -28.46 -33.50
N PRO A 79 11.84 -29.10 -33.11
CA PRO A 79 11.21 -30.14 -33.91
C PRO A 79 10.94 -29.65 -35.33
N SER A 80 11.35 -30.45 -36.33
CA SER A 80 11.09 -30.16 -37.74
C SER A 80 9.59 -30.22 -38.02
N ILE A 81 8.94 -29.08 -38.24
CA ILE A 81 7.54 -29.02 -38.65
C ILE A 81 7.41 -29.49 -40.12
N PRO A 82 6.56 -30.48 -40.43
CA PRO A 82 6.34 -30.97 -41.79
C PRO A 82 5.43 -30.01 -42.59
N TRP A 83 5.96 -28.85 -42.97
CA TRP A 83 5.18 -27.77 -43.60
C TRP A 83 4.40 -28.17 -44.85
N ASN A 84 4.92 -29.11 -45.65
CA ASN A 84 4.23 -29.60 -46.85
C ASN A 84 2.94 -30.34 -46.49
N GLU A 85 2.98 -31.19 -45.45
CA GLU A 85 1.83 -31.95 -44.97
C GLU A 85 0.79 -31.04 -44.29
N VAL A 86 1.27 -30.07 -43.50
CA VAL A 86 0.43 -29.04 -42.88
C VAL A 86 -0.33 -28.23 -43.93
N ASN A 87 0.36 -27.77 -44.98
CA ASN A 87 -0.26 -26.98 -46.04
C ASN A 87 -1.28 -27.80 -46.84
N SER A 88 -0.95 -29.05 -47.18
CA SER A 88 -1.85 -29.97 -47.90
C SER A 88 -3.12 -30.23 -47.10
N SER A 89 -2.97 -30.47 -45.79
CA SER A 89 -4.10 -30.70 -44.88
C SER A 89 -5.01 -29.48 -44.79
N LEU A 90 -4.46 -28.28 -44.64
CA LEU A 90 -5.27 -27.04 -44.61
C LEU A 90 -6.00 -26.75 -45.93
N GLN A 91 -5.38 -27.04 -47.07
CA GLN A 91 -6.03 -26.90 -48.38
C GLN A 91 -7.22 -27.85 -48.54
N THR A 92 -7.22 -29.00 -47.84
CA THR A 92 -8.29 -30.01 -47.90
C THR A 92 -9.56 -29.57 -47.15
N VAL A 93 -9.45 -28.66 -46.18
CA VAL A 93 -10.59 -28.18 -45.37
C VAL A 93 -11.60 -27.37 -46.20
N GLY A 94 -11.19 -26.77 -47.32
CA GLY A 94 -12.05 -25.95 -48.17
C GLY A 94 -12.47 -24.62 -47.52
N GLU A 95 -13.42 -23.91 -48.15
CA GLU A 95 -13.92 -22.64 -47.63
C GLU A 95 -14.94 -22.84 -46.49
N ILE A 96 -14.63 -22.30 -45.31
CA ILE A 96 -15.55 -22.27 -44.17
C ILE A 96 -16.15 -20.85 -44.06
N PRO A 97 -17.48 -20.69 -44.05
CA PRO A 97 -18.15 -19.40 -43.88
C PRO A 97 -17.68 -18.65 -42.63
N THR A 98 -17.67 -17.33 -42.69
CA THR A 98 -17.29 -16.51 -41.53
C THR A 98 -18.35 -16.55 -40.43
N ARG A 99 -17.97 -16.24 -39.19
CA ARG A 99 -18.91 -16.17 -38.07
C ARG A 99 -20.05 -15.18 -38.34
N ASP A 100 -19.72 -14.01 -38.90
CA ASP A 100 -20.71 -12.98 -39.20
C ASP A 100 -21.70 -13.45 -40.29
N GLU A 101 -21.21 -14.13 -41.33
CA GLU A 101 -22.08 -14.74 -42.34
C GLU A 101 -23.02 -15.79 -41.73
N LEU A 102 -22.48 -16.68 -40.89
CA LEU A 102 -23.27 -17.73 -40.22
C LEU A 102 -24.36 -17.15 -39.33
N GLU A 103 -24.04 -16.14 -38.51
CA GLU A 103 -25.00 -15.47 -37.63
C GLU A 103 -26.03 -14.64 -38.39
N GLN A 104 -25.62 -13.97 -39.48
CA GLN A 104 -26.55 -13.25 -40.36
C GLN A 104 -27.53 -14.21 -41.07
N GLN A 105 -27.07 -15.39 -41.46
CA GLN A 105 -27.92 -16.39 -42.11
C GLN A 105 -28.81 -17.17 -41.13
N ARG A 106 -28.50 -17.19 -39.83
CA ARG A 106 -29.29 -17.88 -38.80
C ARG A 106 -30.79 -17.51 -38.79
N PRO A 107 -31.20 -16.24 -38.72
CA PRO A 107 -32.63 -15.88 -38.77
C PRO A 107 -33.25 -16.16 -40.15
N GLU A 108 -32.50 -16.01 -41.24
CA GLU A 108 -32.99 -16.28 -42.60
C GLU A 108 -33.27 -17.77 -42.83
N LEU A 109 -32.38 -18.65 -42.36
CA LEU A 109 -32.54 -20.10 -42.43
C LEU A 109 -33.71 -20.57 -41.56
N LYS A 110 -33.94 -19.97 -40.39
CA LYS A 110 -35.09 -20.31 -39.52
C LYS A 110 -36.44 -20.13 -40.20
N LYS A 111 -36.55 -19.27 -41.22
CA LYS A 111 -37.76 -19.15 -42.05
C LYS A 111 -38.11 -20.45 -42.78
N LEU A 112 -37.16 -21.35 -43.03
CA LEU A 112 -37.41 -22.70 -43.55
C LEU A 112 -38.22 -23.55 -42.57
N ALA A 113 -37.91 -23.45 -41.28
CA ALA A 113 -38.64 -24.16 -40.24
C ALA A 113 -40.07 -23.62 -40.08
N GLU A 114 -40.29 -22.34 -40.38
CA GLU A 114 -41.61 -21.68 -40.38
C GLU A 114 -42.46 -21.99 -41.62
N TYR A 115 -41.85 -22.46 -42.71
CA TYR A 115 -42.52 -22.82 -43.96
C TYR A 115 -43.25 -24.18 -43.84
N ARG A 116 -44.34 -24.21 -43.08
CA ARG A 116 -45.17 -25.40 -42.78
C ARG A 116 -46.68 -25.09 -42.90
N GLY A 117 -47.50 -26.13 -43.07
CA GLY A 117 -48.98 -26.01 -43.04
C GLY A 117 -49.57 -25.08 -44.11
N LEU A 118 -50.69 -24.42 -43.80
CA LEU A 118 -51.43 -23.52 -44.72
C LEU A 118 -50.60 -22.35 -45.25
N ARG A 119 -49.52 -21.95 -44.57
CA ARG A 119 -48.62 -20.87 -45.01
C ARG A 119 -47.91 -21.17 -46.34
N ARG A 120 -47.81 -22.45 -46.73
CA ARG A 120 -47.24 -22.90 -48.01
C ARG A 120 -48.12 -22.59 -49.23
N LEU A 121 -49.42 -22.38 -49.02
CA LEU A 121 -50.37 -22.08 -50.11
C LEU A 121 -50.30 -20.61 -50.56
N PHE A 122 -49.65 -19.74 -49.76
CA PHE A 122 -49.64 -18.29 -49.96
C PHE A 122 -48.23 -17.69 -50.08
N ARG A 123 -47.18 -18.52 -50.14
CA ARG A 123 -45.78 -18.08 -50.27
C ARG A 123 -45.02 -18.97 -51.26
N SER A 124 -44.13 -18.37 -52.06
CA SER A 124 -43.21 -19.12 -52.91
C SER A 124 -42.24 -19.95 -52.09
N ARG A 125 -41.80 -21.08 -52.65
CA ARG A 125 -40.81 -21.94 -52.00
C ARG A 125 -39.51 -21.15 -51.77
N PRO A 126 -38.97 -21.10 -50.54
CA PRO A 126 -37.75 -20.36 -50.22
C PRO A 126 -36.49 -21.07 -50.75
N GLN A 127 -36.29 -21.03 -52.07
CA GLN A 127 -35.24 -21.80 -52.76
C GLN A 127 -33.83 -21.38 -52.33
N ALA A 128 -33.57 -20.07 -52.22
CA ALA A 128 -32.28 -19.54 -51.79
C ALA A 128 -31.86 -20.08 -50.40
N GLN A 129 -32.79 -20.11 -49.44
CA GLN A 129 -32.52 -20.64 -48.09
C GLN A 129 -32.29 -22.16 -48.11
N ILE A 130 -33.00 -22.91 -48.97
CA ILE A 130 -32.78 -24.35 -49.17
C ILE A 130 -31.37 -24.61 -49.70
N ASP A 131 -30.93 -23.82 -50.67
CA ASP A 131 -29.60 -23.97 -51.28
C ASP A 131 -28.48 -23.58 -50.28
N THR A 132 -28.67 -22.51 -49.49
CA THR A 132 -27.77 -22.15 -48.38
C THR A 132 -27.72 -23.24 -47.32
N TYR A 133 -28.87 -23.78 -46.90
CA TYR A 133 -28.93 -24.87 -45.92
C TYR A 133 -28.18 -26.12 -46.42
N ARG A 134 -28.37 -26.50 -47.69
CA ARG A 134 -27.65 -27.65 -48.29
C ARG A 134 -26.15 -27.42 -48.33
N ARG A 135 -25.71 -26.20 -48.70
CA ARG A 135 -24.29 -25.85 -48.73
C ARG A 135 -23.67 -25.98 -47.34
N TYR A 136 -24.33 -25.47 -46.31
CA TYR A 136 -23.86 -25.56 -44.93
C TYR A 136 -23.90 -27.00 -44.40
N ALA A 137 -24.96 -27.75 -44.68
CA ALA A 137 -25.09 -29.15 -44.29
C ALA A 137 -24.10 -30.08 -45.02
N ALA A 138 -23.54 -29.67 -46.16
CA ALA A 138 -22.52 -30.43 -46.88
C ALA A 138 -21.13 -30.31 -46.25
N ILE A 139 -20.91 -29.33 -45.37
CA ILE A 139 -19.65 -29.19 -44.63
C ILE A 139 -19.66 -30.21 -43.49
N ASP A 140 -18.84 -31.26 -43.62
CA ASP A 140 -18.66 -32.25 -42.57
C ASP A 140 -17.72 -31.72 -41.48
N GLY A 141 -18.31 -31.07 -40.47
CA GLY A 141 -17.58 -30.50 -39.35
C GLY A 141 -16.71 -31.51 -38.59
N ALA A 142 -17.12 -32.78 -38.52
CA ALA A 142 -16.33 -33.82 -37.84
C ALA A 142 -15.05 -34.13 -38.61
N THR A 143 -15.15 -34.26 -39.94
CA THR A 143 -13.98 -34.44 -40.81
C THR A 143 -13.06 -33.22 -40.77
N VAL A 144 -13.61 -32.01 -40.82
CA VAL A 144 -12.81 -30.78 -40.71
C VAL A 144 -12.06 -30.72 -39.38
N HIS A 145 -12.73 -30.97 -38.25
CA HIS A 145 -12.06 -31.04 -36.95
C HIS A 145 -10.95 -32.10 -36.91
N SER A 146 -11.18 -33.29 -37.49
CA SER A 146 -10.14 -34.32 -37.54
C SER A 146 -8.90 -33.87 -38.32
N ILE A 147 -9.09 -33.15 -39.43
CA ILE A 147 -7.99 -32.61 -40.22
C ILE A 147 -7.23 -31.55 -39.40
N LEU A 148 -7.94 -30.62 -38.77
CA LEU A 148 -7.35 -29.55 -37.97
C LEU A 148 -6.59 -30.08 -36.74
N THR A 149 -7.14 -31.07 -36.04
CA THR A 149 -6.44 -31.76 -34.95
C THR A 149 -5.16 -32.45 -35.43
N GLY A 150 -5.18 -33.02 -36.64
CA GLY A 150 -3.98 -33.59 -37.27
C GLY A 150 -2.92 -32.53 -37.57
N VAL A 151 -3.34 -31.35 -38.06
CA VAL A 151 -2.46 -30.19 -38.25
C VAL A 151 -1.88 -29.74 -36.92
N ASP A 152 -2.69 -29.56 -35.88
CA ASP A 152 -2.23 -29.14 -34.56
C ASP A 152 -1.20 -30.10 -33.98
N ALA A 153 -1.43 -31.42 -34.09
CA ALA A 153 -0.48 -32.43 -33.67
C ALA A 153 0.85 -32.35 -34.43
N ALA A 154 0.82 -32.08 -35.74
CA ALA A 154 2.01 -31.89 -36.56
C ALA A 154 2.81 -30.62 -36.18
N LEU A 155 2.14 -29.60 -35.64
CA LEU A 155 2.79 -28.41 -35.07
C LEU A 155 3.35 -28.66 -33.65
N GLY A 156 3.09 -29.83 -33.06
CA GLY A 156 3.38 -30.09 -31.65
C GLY A 156 2.41 -29.39 -30.70
N SER A 157 1.19 -29.09 -31.15
CA SER A 157 0.17 -28.39 -30.38
C SER A 157 -1.10 -29.21 -30.14
N THR A 158 -1.91 -28.80 -29.16
CA THR A 158 -3.22 -29.40 -28.87
C THR A 158 -4.35 -28.54 -29.44
N ASP A 159 -5.54 -29.15 -29.54
CA ASP A 159 -6.80 -28.46 -29.83
C ASP A 159 -7.10 -27.32 -28.85
N ARG A 160 -6.59 -27.43 -27.60
CA ARG A 160 -6.65 -26.40 -26.56
C ARG A 160 -5.57 -25.32 -26.66
N GLY A 161 -4.71 -25.36 -27.69
CA GLY A 161 -3.69 -24.35 -27.96
C GLY A 161 -2.43 -24.42 -27.10
N GLN A 162 -2.19 -25.54 -26.45
CA GLN A 162 -0.92 -25.80 -25.76
C GLN A 162 0.12 -26.33 -26.74
N PHE A 163 1.39 -26.00 -26.55
CA PHE A 163 2.51 -26.49 -27.37
C PHE A 163 3.35 -27.48 -26.58
N LEU A 164 3.12 -28.77 -26.83
CA LEU A 164 3.73 -29.88 -26.12
C LEU A 164 5.12 -30.21 -26.69
N GLY A 165 5.98 -30.82 -25.86
CA GLY A 165 7.30 -31.29 -26.30
C GLY A 165 8.36 -30.20 -26.39
N ILE A 166 8.07 -28.97 -25.96
CA ILE A 166 9.09 -27.95 -25.73
C ILE A 166 9.90 -28.34 -24.49
N ASP A 167 11.14 -28.79 -24.71
CA ASP A 167 12.11 -29.02 -23.64
C ASP A 167 12.93 -27.74 -23.42
N LEU A 168 12.42 -26.87 -22.53
CA LEU A 168 13.08 -25.62 -22.19
C LEU A 168 14.48 -25.85 -21.62
N ALA A 169 14.67 -26.89 -20.81
CA ALA A 169 15.96 -27.18 -20.17
C ALA A 169 17.07 -27.41 -21.21
N THR A 170 16.78 -28.19 -22.25
CA THR A 170 17.73 -28.42 -23.36
C THR A 170 17.96 -27.15 -24.19
N MET A 171 16.96 -26.27 -24.30
CA MET A 171 17.04 -25.03 -25.08
C MET A 171 17.63 -23.84 -24.31
N ARG A 172 17.75 -23.90 -22.97
CA ARG A 172 18.25 -22.79 -22.13
C ARG A 172 19.54 -22.14 -22.66
N PRO A 173 20.58 -22.88 -23.10
CA PRO A 173 21.80 -22.25 -23.62
C PRO A 173 21.57 -21.40 -24.88
N ALA A 174 20.73 -21.87 -25.81
CA ALA A 174 20.39 -21.15 -27.03
C ALA A 174 19.54 -19.90 -26.72
N ILE A 175 18.55 -20.05 -25.85
CA ILE A 175 17.71 -18.94 -25.38
C ILE A 175 18.58 -17.87 -24.69
N THR A 176 19.44 -18.29 -23.76
CA THR A 176 20.36 -17.40 -23.04
C THR A 176 21.20 -16.60 -24.02
N SER A 177 21.87 -17.28 -24.95
CA SER A 177 22.72 -16.61 -25.95
C SER A 177 21.95 -15.59 -26.80
N GLU A 178 20.70 -15.90 -27.18
CA GLU A 178 19.90 -14.93 -27.93
C GLU A 178 19.45 -13.74 -27.09
N LEU A 179 18.95 -13.99 -25.88
CA LEU A 179 18.48 -12.92 -24.99
C LEU A 179 19.63 -11.99 -24.58
N GLU A 180 20.82 -12.51 -24.37
CA GLU A 180 22.04 -11.71 -24.12
C GLU A 180 22.40 -10.86 -25.33
N LYS A 181 22.32 -11.38 -26.57
CA LYS A 181 22.53 -10.58 -27.78
C LYS A 181 21.47 -9.49 -27.95
N LEU A 182 20.21 -9.81 -27.63
CA LEU A 182 19.07 -8.92 -27.80
C LEU A 182 19.08 -7.77 -26.77
N THR A 183 19.53 -8.04 -25.56
CA THR A 183 19.48 -7.07 -24.45
C THR A 183 20.83 -6.44 -24.14
N GLY A 184 21.94 -7.10 -24.47
CA GLY A 184 23.29 -6.72 -24.04
C GLY A 184 23.57 -7.01 -22.57
N TRP A 185 22.72 -7.79 -21.89
CA TRP A 185 22.76 -8.03 -20.45
C TRP A 185 22.82 -9.51 -20.12
N GLU A 186 23.41 -9.84 -18.97
CA GLU A 186 23.47 -11.19 -18.44
C GLU A 186 22.05 -11.69 -18.07
N VAL A 187 21.77 -12.95 -18.42
CA VAL A 187 20.48 -13.58 -18.22
C VAL A 187 20.52 -14.51 -16.99
N HIS A 188 19.60 -14.27 -16.07
CA HIS A 188 19.43 -15.04 -14.84
C HIS A 188 18.12 -15.85 -14.92
N TRP A 189 18.20 -17.17 -14.73
CA TRP A 189 17.05 -18.05 -14.79
C TRP A 189 16.37 -18.21 -13.43
N HIS A 190 15.05 -18.16 -13.43
CA HIS A 190 14.21 -18.21 -12.24
C HIS A 190 13.04 -19.18 -12.42
N GLN A 191 12.64 -19.81 -11.33
CA GLN A 191 11.46 -20.66 -11.28
C GLN A 191 10.20 -19.82 -10.99
N PRO A 192 8.99 -20.33 -11.27
CA PRO A 192 7.74 -19.62 -10.94
C PRO A 192 7.64 -19.21 -9.47
N GLU A 193 8.17 -20.03 -8.57
CA GLU A 193 8.17 -19.75 -7.13
C GLU A 193 8.98 -18.48 -6.79
N ASP A 194 10.10 -18.23 -7.48
CA ASP A 194 10.92 -17.02 -7.26
C ASP A 194 10.13 -15.75 -7.62
N ILE A 195 9.34 -15.83 -8.70
CA ILE A 195 8.49 -14.73 -9.17
C ILE A 195 7.33 -14.49 -8.21
N ASP A 196 6.73 -15.55 -7.68
CA ASP A 196 5.67 -15.43 -6.68
C ASP A 196 6.17 -14.82 -5.39
N VAL A 197 7.34 -15.23 -4.91
CA VAL A 197 7.98 -14.66 -3.72
C VAL A 197 8.26 -13.18 -3.95
N HIS A 198 8.81 -12.83 -5.10
CA HIS A 198 9.08 -11.44 -5.44
C HIS A 198 7.80 -10.59 -5.52
N ARG A 199 6.73 -11.11 -6.14
CA ARG A 199 5.42 -10.44 -6.21
C ARG A 199 4.83 -10.23 -4.82
N GLN A 200 4.88 -11.23 -3.95
CA GLN A 200 4.44 -11.12 -2.56
C GLN A 200 5.26 -10.08 -1.79
N ALA A 201 6.57 -10.04 -2.02
CA ALA A 201 7.44 -9.05 -1.41
C ALA A 201 7.14 -7.62 -1.85
N LEU A 202 6.90 -7.39 -3.15
CA LEU A 202 6.48 -6.07 -3.64
C LEU A 202 5.14 -5.63 -3.03
N ALA A 203 4.16 -6.54 -2.96
CA ALA A 203 2.89 -6.27 -2.29
C ALA A 203 3.10 -5.92 -0.82
N ARG A 204 3.97 -6.65 -0.13
CA ARG A 204 4.29 -6.40 1.28
C ARG A 204 4.99 -5.06 1.49
N LEU A 205 5.93 -4.67 0.62
CA LEU A 205 6.57 -3.36 0.67
C LEU A 205 5.54 -2.22 0.49
N ALA A 206 4.60 -2.37 -0.44
CA ALA A 206 3.51 -1.42 -0.62
C ALA A 206 2.62 -1.32 0.64
N GLU A 207 2.33 -2.46 1.30
CA GLU A 207 1.63 -2.48 2.59
C GLU A 207 2.43 -1.80 3.71
N VAL A 208 3.76 -1.92 3.72
CA VAL A 208 4.63 -1.25 4.69
C VAL A 208 4.50 0.27 4.57
N GLU A 209 4.59 0.81 3.35
CA GLU A 209 4.41 2.24 3.09
C GLU A 209 3.01 2.73 3.49
N ALA A 210 1.98 1.96 3.14
CA ALA A 210 0.60 2.29 3.51
C ALA A 210 0.39 2.27 5.03
N THR A 211 1.01 1.30 5.72
CA THR A 211 0.97 1.18 7.17
C THR A 211 1.64 2.36 7.85
N GLU A 212 2.83 2.78 7.40
CA GLU A 212 3.50 3.95 7.96
C GLU A 212 2.65 5.22 7.80
N LYS A 213 2.10 5.46 6.60
CA LYS A 213 1.20 6.59 6.35
C LYS A 213 -0.01 6.57 7.26
N SER A 214 -0.61 5.39 7.47
CA SER A 214 -1.74 5.23 8.39
C SER A 214 -1.36 5.49 9.85
N LEU A 215 -0.20 5.01 10.31
CA LEU A 215 0.28 5.24 11.68
C LEU A 215 0.60 6.72 11.90
N LEU A 216 1.21 7.39 10.92
CA LEU A 216 1.50 8.82 10.97
C LEU A 216 0.20 9.64 11.07
N ALA A 217 -0.80 9.32 10.24
CA ALA A 217 -2.10 9.98 10.29
C ALA A 217 -2.82 9.78 11.64
N GLU A 218 -2.69 8.59 12.24
CA GLU A 218 -3.21 8.31 13.59
C GLU A 218 -2.49 9.17 14.64
N VAL A 219 -1.16 9.25 14.59
CA VAL A 219 -0.37 10.11 15.49
C VAL A 219 -0.81 11.56 15.40
N GLU A 220 -0.92 12.12 14.19
CA GLU A 220 -1.37 13.50 13.98
C GLU A 220 -2.80 13.75 14.49
N SER A 221 -3.69 12.78 14.32
CA SER A 221 -5.06 12.82 14.82
C SER A 221 -5.08 12.84 16.35
N GLN A 222 -4.34 11.93 17.00
CA GLN A 222 -4.26 11.87 18.46
C GLN A 222 -3.52 13.08 19.05
N GLN A 223 -2.54 13.64 18.33
CA GLN A 223 -1.87 14.87 18.72
C GLN A 223 -2.84 16.05 18.75
N ARG A 224 -3.64 16.23 17.70
CA ARG A 224 -4.70 17.27 17.64
C ARG A 224 -5.73 17.09 18.77
N SER A 225 -6.12 15.85 19.04
CA SER A 225 -7.03 15.52 20.15
C SER A 225 -6.43 15.89 21.51
N LEU A 226 -5.14 15.58 21.75
CA LEU A 226 -4.44 15.96 22.97
C LEU A 226 -4.34 17.47 23.13
N LYS A 227 -3.91 18.20 22.08
CA LYS A 227 -3.84 19.67 22.08
C LYS A 227 -5.18 20.29 22.46
N THR A 228 -6.27 19.80 21.86
CA THR A 228 -7.63 20.28 22.17
C THR A 228 -7.99 20.04 23.63
N LYS A 229 -7.73 18.83 24.16
CA LYS A 229 -8.02 18.51 25.57
C LYS A 229 -7.22 19.37 26.55
N LEU A 230 -5.94 19.63 26.25
CA LEU A 230 -5.08 20.47 27.10
C LEU A 230 -5.52 21.93 27.05
N ALA A 231 -5.80 22.46 25.86
CA ALA A 231 -6.31 23.81 25.68
C ALA A 231 -7.67 24.00 26.38
N ASP A 232 -8.60 23.05 26.22
CA ASP A 232 -9.90 23.11 26.89
C ASP A 232 -9.77 23.03 28.42
N ALA A 233 -8.82 22.25 28.94
CA ALA A 233 -8.54 22.19 30.38
C ALA A 233 -8.00 23.52 30.91
N GLU A 234 -7.18 24.23 30.13
CA GLU A 234 -6.62 25.53 30.48
C GLU A 234 -7.65 26.65 30.30
N LEU A 235 -8.45 26.66 29.22
CA LEU A 235 -9.57 27.58 28.99
C LEU A 235 -10.61 27.56 30.12
N ARG A 236 -10.83 26.39 30.75
CA ARG A 236 -11.71 26.28 31.93
C ARG A 236 -11.16 27.02 33.15
N GLN A 237 -9.84 27.19 33.24
CA GLN A 237 -9.15 27.82 34.37
C GLN A 237 -8.81 29.29 34.08
N THR A 238 -8.75 29.71 32.82
CA THR A 238 -8.48 31.09 32.41
C THR A 238 -9.61 32.03 32.81
N ASP A 239 -9.25 33.15 33.44
CA ASP A 239 -10.20 34.21 33.79
C ASP A 239 -10.79 34.86 32.53
N ILE A 240 -12.11 35.02 32.49
CA ILE A 240 -12.84 35.62 31.37
C ILE A 240 -12.44 37.08 31.11
N GLN A 241 -11.81 37.77 32.07
CA GLN A 241 -11.33 39.15 31.88
C GLN A 241 -10.35 39.29 30.71
N ILE A 242 -9.72 38.20 30.26
CA ILE A 242 -8.86 38.21 29.06
C ILE A 242 -9.62 38.65 27.80
N LEU A 243 -10.94 38.46 27.74
CA LEU A 243 -11.76 38.87 26.60
C LEU A 243 -11.85 40.39 26.44
N ASP A 244 -11.74 41.15 27.54
CA ASP A 244 -11.73 42.62 27.50
C ASP A 244 -10.48 43.15 26.77
N GLN A 245 -9.34 42.50 26.99
CA GLN A 245 -8.06 42.85 26.34
C GLN A 245 -8.08 42.57 24.83
N LEU A 246 -8.84 41.56 24.39
CA LEU A 246 -8.96 41.15 23.00
C LEU A 246 -10.00 41.96 22.21
N THR A 247 -10.70 42.89 22.87
CA THR A 247 -11.79 43.69 22.29
C THR A 247 -11.49 45.19 22.42
N PRO A 248 -10.42 45.69 21.77
CA PRO A 248 -9.82 47.00 22.06
C PRO A 248 -10.71 48.22 21.78
N SER A 249 -11.78 48.06 21.00
CA SER A 249 -12.70 49.15 20.63
C SER A 249 -13.85 49.35 21.61
N THR A 250 -14.11 48.41 22.53
CA THR A 250 -15.23 48.50 23.48
C THR A 250 -14.90 47.72 24.75
N SER A 251 -14.81 48.39 25.91
CA SER A 251 -14.68 47.68 27.18
C SER A 251 -15.92 46.79 27.40
N LEU A 252 -15.69 45.49 27.54
CA LEU A 252 -16.73 44.49 27.76
C LEU A 252 -17.12 44.50 29.24
N ARG A 253 -18.41 44.72 29.52
CA ARG A 253 -18.97 44.56 30.87
C ARG A 253 -19.12 43.08 31.21
N LEU A 254 -18.02 42.44 31.61
CA LEU A 254 -17.95 41.01 31.90
C LEU A 254 -18.35 40.65 33.34
N GLY A 255 -18.56 41.64 34.22
CA GLY A 255 -18.94 41.44 35.62
C GLY A 255 -20.11 40.45 35.82
N PRO A 256 -21.24 40.60 35.10
CA PRO A 256 -22.37 39.67 35.22
C PRO A 256 -22.12 38.26 34.70
N LEU A 257 -20.99 38.01 34.01
CA LEU A 257 -20.63 36.72 33.42
C LEU A 257 -19.51 36.00 34.19
N GLN A 258 -18.99 36.58 35.28
CA GLN A 258 -17.81 36.06 36.01
C GLN A 258 -17.97 34.64 36.58
N HIS A 259 -19.19 34.14 36.70
CA HIS A 259 -19.46 32.76 37.12
C HIS A 259 -19.38 31.74 35.99
N LEU A 260 -19.21 32.18 34.74
CA LEU A 260 -19.01 31.33 33.56
C LEU A 260 -17.52 31.23 33.24
N ASN A 261 -17.10 30.09 32.68
CA ASN A 261 -15.76 29.96 32.09
C ASN A 261 -15.78 30.30 30.59
N LEU A 262 -14.60 30.37 29.97
CA LEU A 262 -14.48 30.72 28.55
C LEU A 262 -15.18 29.72 27.61
N LEU A 263 -15.21 28.42 27.94
CA LEU A 263 -15.92 27.42 27.14
C LEU A 263 -17.44 27.57 27.24
N ASP A 264 -17.95 27.94 28.42
CA ASP A 264 -19.38 28.24 28.61
C ASP A 264 -19.79 29.42 27.74
N ILE A 265 -18.97 30.48 27.67
CA ILE A 265 -19.19 31.66 26.83
C ILE A 265 -19.03 31.32 25.34
N GLU A 266 -18.07 30.47 24.98
CA GLU A 266 -17.85 30.00 23.60
C GLU A 266 -19.08 29.26 23.05
N ALA A 267 -19.66 28.37 23.86
CA ALA A 267 -20.80 27.54 23.50
C ALA A 267 -22.15 28.27 23.59
N ALA A 268 -22.22 29.42 24.27
CA ALA A 268 -23.44 30.16 24.47
C ALA A 268 -24.03 30.75 23.19
N THR A 269 -25.35 30.87 23.14
CA THR A 269 -26.04 31.74 22.18
C THR A 269 -26.18 33.14 22.76
N VAL A 270 -26.46 34.13 21.90
CA VAL A 270 -26.72 35.51 22.34
C VAL A 270 -27.84 35.55 23.39
N SER A 271 -28.90 34.77 23.18
CA SER A 271 -30.04 34.67 24.09
C SER A 271 -29.70 34.08 25.45
N ASP A 272 -28.68 33.20 25.54
CA ASP A 272 -28.24 32.62 26.82
C ASP A 272 -27.53 33.68 27.68
N LEU A 273 -26.70 34.52 27.05
CA LEU A 273 -25.95 35.56 27.75
C LEU A 273 -26.81 36.78 28.11
N THR A 274 -27.80 37.15 27.30
CA THR A 274 -28.70 38.29 27.60
C THR A 274 -29.66 38.04 28.76
N ARG A 275 -29.72 36.80 29.31
CA ARG A 275 -30.49 36.49 30.53
C ARG A 275 -29.83 37.04 31.80
N TYR A 276 -28.53 37.32 31.74
CA TYR A 276 -27.80 37.91 32.87
C TYR A 276 -28.03 39.41 32.91
N ASP A 277 -28.53 39.89 34.05
CA ASP A 277 -28.83 41.31 34.23
C ASP A 277 -27.56 42.16 34.07
N GLY A 278 -27.64 43.19 33.23
CA GLY A 278 -26.49 44.01 32.84
C GLY A 278 -25.74 43.57 31.57
N VAL A 279 -26.15 42.50 30.88
CA VAL A 279 -25.56 42.05 29.60
C VAL A 279 -26.48 42.38 28.42
N GLY A 280 -26.07 43.35 27.60
CA GLY A 280 -26.77 43.70 26.36
C GLY A 280 -26.43 42.78 25.17
N GLU A 281 -27.28 42.78 24.14
CA GLU A 281 -27.13 41.94 22.95
C GLU A 281 -25.77 42.13 22.24
N GLN A 282 -25.29 43.38 22.17
CA GLN A 282 -23.98 43.70 21.59
C GLN A 282 -22.82 43.13 22.44
N THR A 283 -22.90 43.27 23.77
CA THR A 283 -21.89 42.71 24.70
C THR A 283 -21.87 41.18 24.61
N ALA A 284 -23.03 40.53 24.54
CA ALA A 284 -23.15 39.09 24.35
C ALA A 284 -22.49 38.62 23.04
N ARG A 285 -22.79 39.28 21.90
CA ARG A 285 -22.16 38.96 20.60
C ARG A 285 -20.65 39.12 20.63
N GLN A 286 -20.15 40.22 21.22
CA GLN A 286 -18.72 40.50 21.30
C GLN A 286 -18.00 39.50 22.21
N ALA A 287 -18.58 39.15 23.36
CA ALA A 287 -18.02 38.16 24.27
C ALA A 287 -17.93 36.77 23.63
N ILE A 288 -18.99 36.30 22.96
CA ILE A 288 -18.99 35.01 22.25
C ILE A 288 -17.94 35.01 21.13
N ALA A 289 -17.86 36.09 20.34
CA ALA A 289 -16.88 36.18 19.25
C ALA A 289 -15.44 36.21 19.78
N ALA A 290 -15.18 36.96 20.86
CA ALA A 290 -13.88 37.02 21.50
C ALA A 290 -13.49 35.66 22.09
N ALA A 291 -14.41 34.97 22.79
CA ALA A 291 -14.18 33.65 23.36
C ALA A 291 -13.89 32.60 22.27
N LYS A 292 -14.66 32.58 21.18
CA LYS A 292 -14.42 31.68 20.05
C LYS A 292 -13.05 31.88 19.41
N ARG A 293 -12.66 33.14 19.18
CA ARG A 293 -11.36 33.47 18.60
C ARG A 293 -10.23 33.06 19.54
N TYR A 294 -10.32 33.41 20.82
CA TYR A 294 -9.31 33.05 21.82
C TYR A 294 -9.19 31.54 21.99
N ALA A 295 -10.30 30.81 22.07
CA ALA A 295 -10.29 29.36 22.16
C ALA A 295 -9.70 28.70 20.91
N ALA A 296 -9.97 29.24 19.71
CA ALA A 296 -9.39 28.74 18.47
C ALA A 296 -7.87 28.99 18.41
N GLU A 297 -7.41 30.19 18.75
CA GLU A 297 -5.99 30.55 18.81
C GLU A 297 -5.25 29.67 19.83
N MET A 298 -5.82 29.51 21.03
CA MET A 298 -5.25 28.71 22.09
C MET A 298 -5.16 27.22 21.73
N ARG A 299 -6.21 26.64 21.13
CA ARG A 299 -6.17 25.24 20.65
C ARG A 299 -5.15 25.05 19.51
N ALA A 300 -4.95 26.05 18.66
CA ALA A 300 -3.97 25.99 17.58
C ALA A 300 -2.53 26.03 18.11
N ASP A 301 -2.27 26.91 19.07
CA ASP A 301 -0.94 27.15 19.64
C ASP A 301 -0.58 26.19 20.78
N GLN A 302 -1.56 25.44 21.32
CA GLN A 302 -1.32 24.51 22.42
C GLN A 302 -0.26 23.47 22.03
N PRO A 303 0.85 23.34 22.80
CA PRO A 303 1.80 22.26 22.58
C PRO A 303 1.21 20.91 23.03
N ALA A 304 1.54 19.85 22.29
CA ALA A 304 1.14 18.48 22.62
C ALA A 304 2.07 17.89 23.70
N VAL A 305 1.94 18.36 24.93
CA VAL A 305 2.81 17.93 26.03
C VAL A 305 2.32 16.59 26.60
N ILE A 306 3.22 15.60 26.65
CA ILE A 306 2.96 14.33 27.33
C ILE A 306 3.20 14.51 28.82
N ASP A 307 2.13 14.48 29.62
CA ASP A 307 2.23 14.40 31.08
C ASP A 307 2.30 12.94 31.55
N TYR A 308 3.37 12.58 32.24
CA TYR A 308 3.57 11.24 32.79
C TYR A 308 2.86 11.04 34.14
N ARG A 309 2.54 12.13 34.84
CA ARG A 309 1.85 12.11 36.14
C ARG A 309 0.35 11.97 35.96
N ASP A 310 -0.20 12.62 34.94
CA ASP A 310 -1.55 12.40 34.46
C ASP A 310 -1.53 11.78 33.04
N LYS A 311 -1.49 10.45 33.01
CA LYS A 311 -1.44 9.68 31.77
C LYS A 311 -2.73 9.76 30.97
N GLY A 312 -3.87 10.08 31.59
CA GLY A 312 -5.19 9.94 30.99
C GLY A 312 -5.32 10.68 29.65
N PRO A 313 -5.07 12.00 29.61
CA PRO A 313 -5.16 12.79 28.39
C PRO A 313 -4.21 12.33 27.29
N SER A 314 -2.99 11.94 27.66
CA SER A 314 -1.88 11.65 26.73
C SER A 314 -1.85 10.21 26.21
N THR A 315 -2.58 9.28 26.84
CA THR A 315 -2.45 7.83 26.58
C THR A 315 -2.67 7.44 25.12
N ALA A 316 -3.69 8.00 24.45
CA ALA A 316 -3.97 7.66 23.05
C ALA A 316 -2.86 8.13 22.11
N TYR A 317 -2.31 9.33 22.37
CA TYR A 317 -1.19 9.89 21.61
C TYR A 317 0.10 9.09 21.84
N VAL A 318 0.40 8.75 23.10
CA VAL A 318 1.55 7.92 23.46
C VAL A 318 1.48 6.54 22.78
N ARG A 319 0.30 5.91 22.74
CA ARG A 319 0.13 4.63 22.05
C ARG A 319 0.37 4.75 20.54
N ALA A 320 -0.26 5.73 19.89
CA ALA A 320 -0.08 5.94 18.46
C ALA A 320 1.40 6.19 18.11
N LEU A 321 2.09 7.01 18.91
CA LEU A 321 3.49 7.35 18.69
C LEU A 321 4.42 6.16 18.96
N ALA A 322 4.12 5.36 19.99
CA ALA A 322 4.84 4.12 20.28
C ALA A 322 4.77 3.13 19.11
N GLU A 323 3.58 2.94 18.54
CA GLU A 323 3.38 2.05 17.39
C GLU A 323 4.15 2.54 16.15
N LEU A 324 4.12 3.84 15.86
CA LEU A 324 4.87 4.42 14.75
C LEU A 324 6.39 4.26 14.93
N LEU A 325 6.92 4.57 16.12
CA LEU A 325 8.35 4.47 16.40
C LEU A 325 8.85 3.03 16.33
N GLN A 326 8.10 2.08 16.89
CA GLN A 326 8.41 0.65 16.80
C GLN A 326 8.40 0.16 15.35
N PHE A 327 7.41 0.60 14.55
CA PHE A 327 7.33 0.21 13.14
C PHE A 327 8.51 0.76 12.32
N ARG A 328 8.91 2.02 12.55
CA ARG A 328 10.08 2.64 11.90
C ARG A 328 11.41 2.02 12.30
N GLU A 329 11.51 1.49 13.52
CA GLU A 329 12.67 0.72 13.94
C GLU A 329 12.77 -0.60 13.19
N GLN A 330 11.67 -1.35 13.09
CA GLN A 330 11.62 -2.58 12.31
C GLN A 330 12.01 -2.35 10.84
N GLN A 331 11.49 -1.29 10.21
CA GLN A 331 11.88 -0.92 8.84
C GLN A 331 13.40 -0.65 8.71
N ARG A 332 14.01 0.04 9.68
CA ARG A 332 15.45 0.34 9.69
C ARG A 332 16.28 -0.94 9.78
N GLU A 333 15.84 -1.91 10.56
CA GLU A 333 16.51 -3.21 10.73
C GLU A 333 16.40 -4.11 9.48
N THR A 334 15.33 -3.97 8.70
CA THR A 334 15.09 -4.82 7.51
C THR A 334 16.08 -4.55 6.37
N GLN A 335 16.55 -3.30 6.21
CA GLN A 335 17.40 -2.79 5.10
C GLN A 335 17.64 -3.80 3.96
N LEU A 336 16.81 -3.72 2.93
CA LEU A 336 17.00 -4.50 1.71
C LEU A 336 17.88 -3.72 0.73
N GLU A 337 18.86 -4.40 0.13
CA GLU A 337 19.79 -3.77 -0.80
C GLU A 337 19.36 -3.94 -2.27
N GLY A 338 19.45 -2.85 -3.02
CA GLY A 338 19.39 -2.82 -4.48
C GLY A 338 18.05 -2.33 -5.05
N PRO A 339 18.04 -1.96 -6.34
CA PRO A 339 16.79 -1.80 -7.06
C PRO A 339 16.11 -3.16 -7.22
N PHE A 340 14.80 -3.20 -7.01
CA PHE A 340 13.98 -4.39 -7.26
C PHE A 340 13.28 -4.24 -8.60
N LEU A 341 13.16 -5.34 -9.33
CA LEU A 341 12.36 -5.37 -10.56
C LEU A 341 10.93 -4.95 -10.23
N ALA A 342 10.31 -4.08 -11.00
CA ALA A 342 8.88 -3.82 -10.86
C ALA A 342 8.09 -4.81 -11.73
N LEU A 343 6.94 -5.21 -11.23
CA LEU A 343 5.98 -6.02 -11.98
C LEU A 343 4.76 -5.15 -12.33
N PRO A 344 4.20 -5.31 -13.55
CA PRO A 344 2.95 -4.66 -13.92
C PRO A 344 1.82 -4.92 -12.93
N GLU A 345 0.88 -3.99 -12.84
CA GLU A 345 -0.33 -4.19 -12.04
C GLU A 345 -1.13 -5.39 -12.57
N GLY A 346 -1.57 -6.27 -11.67
CA GLY A 346 -2.30 -7.49 -12.05
C GLY A 346 -1.44 -8.56 -12.72
N PHE A 347 -0.10 -8.49 -12.60
CA PHE A 347 0.80 -9.51 -13.14
C PHE A 347 0.48 -10.91 -12.59
N ASP A 348 0.05 -11.80 -13.49
CA ASP A 348 -0.15 -13.22 -13.25
C ASP A 348 0.47 -14.02 -14.40
N ALA A 349 1.59 -14.66 -14.13
CA ALA A 349 2.31 -15.45 -15.13
C ALA A 349 1.70 -16.84 -15.35
N TYR A 350 0.95 -17.37 -14.38
CA TYR A 350 0.28 -18.66 -14.53
C TYR A 350 -0.88 -18.57 -15.53
N ALA A 351 -1.59 -17.45 -15.55
CA ALA A 351 -2.60 -17.16 -16.58
C ALA A 351 -2.02 -17.16 -18.01
N GLN A 352 -0.70 -16.97 -18.16
CA GLN A 352 0.01 -16.96 -19.44
C GLN A 352 0.66 -18.30 -19.79
N GLY A 353 0.49 -19.33 -18.95
CA GLY A 353 1.06 -20.66 -19.18
C GLY A 353 2.59 -20.68 -19.17
N VAL A 354 3.20 -19.77 -18.38
CA VAL A 354 4.65 -19.65 -18.22
C VAL A 354 5.12 -20.63 -17.14
N SER A 355 6.22 -21.34 -17.42
CA SER A 355 6.83 -22.32 -16.50
C SER A 355 8.28 -22.01 -16.15
N GLU A 356 8.97 -21.16 -16.93
CA GLU A 356 10.32 -20.70 -16.64
C GLU A 356 10.46 -19.21 -16.92
N PHE A 357 11.32 -18.54 -16.17
CA PHE A 357 11.58 -17.12 -16.32
C PHE A 357 13.05 -16.85 -16.58
N ALA A 358 13.30 -15.89 -17.46
CA ALA A 358 14.63 -15.38 -17.73
C ALA A 358 14.63 -13.88 -17.47
N LEU A 359 15.46 -13.43 -16.52
CA LEU A 359 15.65 -12.02 -16.20
C LEU A 359 16.98 -11.54 -16.79
N ALA A 360 16.91 -10.72 -17.83
CA ALA A 360 18.08 -10.05 -18.39
C ALA A 360 18.28 -8.71 -17.68
N ARG A 361 19.46 -8.50 -17.08
CA ARG A 361 19.79 -7.28 -16.31
C ARG A 361 21.30 -7.04 -16.27
N PRO A 362 21.78 -5.79 -16.14
CA PRO A 362 23.18 -5.51 -15.81
C PRO A 362 23.49 -5.96 -14.37
N ALA A 363 24.78 -6.04 -14.01
CA ALA A 363 25.22 -6.50 -12.69
C ALA A 363 24.56 -5.74 -11.53
N ASP A 364 24.50 -4.40 -11.64
CA ASP A 364 23.89 -3.49 -10.66
C ASP A 364 22.39 -3.21 -10.94
N GLY A 365 21.78 -3.98 -11.84
CA GLY A 365 20.40 -3.82 -12.28
C GLY A 365 19.36 -4.40 -11.33
N PRO A 366 18.07 -4.15 -11.61
CA PRO A 366 16.95 -4.62 -10.80
C PRO A 366 16.98 -6.14 -10.63
N ARG A 367 16.81 -6.61 -9.40
CA ARG A 367 16.76 -8.05 -9.09
C ARG A 367 15.45 -8.46 -8.44
N LEU A 368 15.23 -9.77 -8.34
CA LEU A 368 14.14 -10.33 -7.55
C LEU A 368 14.45 -10.28 -6.04
N ILE A 369 13.40 -10.19 -5.26
CA ILE A 369 13.46 -10.29 -3.79
C ILE A 369 13.39 -11.77 -3.43
N THR A 370 14.30 -12.23 -2.59
CA THR A 370 14.40 -13.64 -2.19
C THR A 370 13.44 -14.00 -1.06
N GLN A 371 13.20 -15.29 -0.84
CA GLN A 371 12.36 -15.77 0.27
C GLN A 371 12.89 -15.34 1.64
N ALA A 372 14.22 -15.31 1.81
CA ALA A 372 14.86 -14.88 3.05
C ALA A 372 14.68 -13.38 3.30
N GLU A 373 14.62 -12.57 2.25
CA GLU A 373 14.37 -11.13 2.33
C GLU A 373 12.90 -10.82 2.57
N LEU A 374 11.99 -11.52 1.89
CA LEU A 374 10.56 -11.44 2.15
C LEU A 374 10.24 -11.66 3.63
N ALA A 375 10.88 -12.66 4.26
CA ALA A 375 10.71 -12.94 5.69
C ALA A 375 11.17 -11.81 6.63
N LYS A 376 12.03 -10.91 6.14
CA LYS A 376 12.50 -9.72 6.90
C LYS A 376 11.58 -8.52 6.74
N ILE A 377 10.71 -8.49 5.72
CA ILE A 377 9.83 -7.33 5.48
C ILE A 377 8.79 -7.27 6.61
N PRO A 378 8.72 -6.14 7.35
CA PRO A 378 7.93 -6.09 8.56
C PRO A 378 6.44 -6.24 8.27
N ALA A 379 5.79 -6.98 9.15
CA ALA A 379 4.35 -7.04 9.23
C ALA A 379 3.82 -5.91 10.09
N ARG A 380 2.60 -5.44 9.83
CA ARG A 380 1.86 -4.71 10.87
C ARG A 380 1.66 -5.66 12.05
N GLY A 381 2.35 -5.39 13.16
CA GLY A 381 2.20 -6.12 14.41
C GLY A 381 0.83 -5.89 15.06
N ALA A 382 0.58 -6.63 16.15
CA ALA A 382 -0.58 -6.34 16.98
C ALA A 382 -0.46 -4.93 17.60
N PRO A 383 -1.57 -4.18 17.74
CA PRO A 383 -1.56 -2.89 18.42
C PRO A 383 -0.99 -3.00 19.83
N LEU A 384 -0.25 -1.98 20.26
CA LEU A 384 0.34 -1.97 21.60
C LEU A 384 -0.75 -1.76 22.64
N SER A 385 -0.68 -2.49 23.75
CA SER A 385 -1.48 -2.15 24.93
C SER A 385 -1.03 -0.81 25.52
N THR A 386 -1.92 -0.17 26.27
CA THR A 386 -1.61 1.07 27.00
C THR A 386 -0.37 0.92 27.88
N GLU A 387 -0.22 -0.21 28.58
CA GLU A 387 0.91 -0.47 29.46
C GLU A 387 2.23 -0.57 28.68
N GLN A 388 2.23 -1.32 27.57
CA GLN A 388 3.41 -1.45 26.71
C GLN A 388 3.83 -0.11 26.10
N ALA A 389 2.87 0.70 25.63
CA ALA A 389 3.14 2.02 25.07
C ALA A 389 3.79 2.96 26.11
N TRP A 390 3.26 2.98 27.34
CA TRP A 390 3.83 3.77 28.42
C TRP A 390 5.19 3.26 28.90
N HIS A 391 5.42 1.95 28.85
CA HIS A 391 6.74 1.37 29.11
C HIS A 391 7.75 1.81 28.05
N LEU A 392 7.38 1.77 26.77
CA LEU A 392 8.23 2.25 25.67
C LEU A 392 8.53 3.74 25.81
N TYR A 393 7.54 4.56 26.15
CA TYR A 393 7.74 5.98 26.46
C TYR A 393 8.72 6.19 27.61
N ALA A 394 8.65 5.40 28.68
CA ALA A 394 9.54 5.54 29.83
C ALA A 394 11.02 5.33 29.46
N ILE A 395 11.29 4.39 28.54
CA ILE A 395 12.65 4.07 28.08
C ILE A 395 13.12 5.05 27.00
N ARG A 396 12.21 5.47 26.11
CA ARG A 396 12.53 6.22 24.87
C ARG A 396 11.94 7.62 24.82
N ALA A 397 11.72 8.27 25.98
CA ALA A 397 11.04 9.56 26.07
C ALA A 397 11.60 10.62 25.11
N ALA A 398 12.93 10.64 24.91
CA ALA A 398 13.58 11.57 23.99
C ALA A 398 13.07 11.46 22.55
N GLU A 399 12.82 10.24 22.05
CA GLU A 399 12.27 10.03 20.70
C GLU A 399 10.81 10.47 20.59
N PHE A 400 10.04 10.31 21.66
CA PHE A 400 8.65 10.76 21.71
C PHE A 400 8.56 12.29 21.74
N HIS A 401 9.48 12.96 22.45
CA HIS A 401 9.53 14.43 22.50
C HIS A 401 10.15 15.05 21.25
N ALA A 402 11.10 14.37 20.61
CA ALA A 402 11.68 14.83 19.34
C ALA A 402 10.73 14.64 18.13
N PHE A 403 9.64 13.89 18.28
CA PHE A 403 8.68 13.71 17.21
C PHE A 403 7.99 15.03 16.85
N GLY A 404 8.24 15.52 15.63
CA GLY A 404 7.72 16.81 15.15
C GLY A 404 8.70 17.98 15.31
N ASP A 405 9.83 17.78 16.00
CA ASP A 405 10.96 18.70 15.99
C ASP A 405 11.95 18.27 14.90
N ASP A 406 12.15 19.10 13.88
CA ASP A 406 13.02 18.86 12.72
C ASP A 406 14.55 18.78 13.06
N LYS A 407 14.90 18.55 14.32
CA LYS A 407 16.28 18.43 14.80
C LYS A 407 16.53 17.05 15.40
N SER A 408 17.18 16.21 14.59
CA SER A 408 17.75 14.89 14.89
C SER A 408 17.92 14.56 16.39
N ALA A 409 17.17 13.57 16.88
CA ALA A 409 17.41 12.94 18.16
C ALA A 409 18.72 12.12 18.12
N THR A 410 19.72 12.50 18.91
CA THR A 410 20.87 11.64 19.23
C THR A 410 20.48 10.72 20.39
N ALA A 411 20.54 9.41 20.17
CA ALA A 411 20.28 8.39 21.17
C ALA A 411 21.31 8.41 22.31
N VAL A 412 20.85 8.15 23.54
CA VAL A 412 21.71 7.90 24.70
C VAL A 412 22.11 6.41 24.70
N PRO A 413 23.41 6.07 24.85
CA PRO A 413 23.87 4.67 24.94
C PRO A 413 23.13 3.83 25.99
N GLU A 414 22.84 2.57 25.70
CA GLU A 414 22.01 1.67 26.53
C GLU A 414 22.55 1.43 27.95
N ASP A 415 23.86 1.40 28.12
CA ASP A 415 24.54 1.27 29.41
C ASP A 415 24.30 2.47 30.32
N ILE A 416 24.21 3.66 29.71
CA ILE A 416 23.90 4.92 30.39
C ILE A 416 22.41 4.96 30.75
N ALA A 417 21.53 4.51 29.86
CA ALA A 417 20.09 4.42 30.12
C ALA A 417 19.78 3.50 31.31
N LYS A 418 20.37 2.30 31.36
CA LYS A 418 20.23 1.37 32.50
C LYS A 418 20.72 1.98 33.82
N SER A 419 21.88 2.66 33.77
CA SER A 419 22.44 3.34 34.96
C SER A 419 21.53 4.45 35.48
N ILE A 420 20.75 5.10 34.61
CA ILE A 420 19.80 6.17 34.97
C ILE A 420 18.54 5.60 35.61
N GLU A 421 18.04 4.47 35.13
CA GLU A 421 16.86 3.79 35.68
C GLU A 421 17.05 3.34 37.14
N GLU A 422 18.26 2.89 37.48
CA GLU A 422 18.61 2.47 38.84
C GLU A 422 18.71 3.65 39.84
N ILE A 423 18.82 4.89 39.34
CA ILE A 423 18.94 6.09 40.17
C ILE A 423 17.56 6.63 40.50
N THR A 424 17.11 6.34 41.72
CA THR A 424 16.01 7.10 42.34
C THR A 424 16.57 8.34 43.02
N LEU A 425 16.13 9.54 42.62
CA LEU A 425 16.51 10.78 43.29
C LEU A 425 16.07 10.73 44.77
N ARG A 426 16.93 11.23 45.67
CA ARG A 426 16.75 11.19 47.12
C ARG A 426 16.94 12.60 47.68
N GLY A 427 16.49 12.83 48.92
CA GLY A 427 16.60 14.12 49.58
C GLY A 427 15.32 14.94 49.52
N VAL A 428 15.28 16.00 50.32
CA VAL A 428 14.13 16.90 50.41
C VAL A 428 14.25 17.96 49.32
N LEU A 429 13.42 17.83 48.29
CA LEU A 429 13.17 18.89 47.31
C LEU A 429 11.72 19.33 47.51
N HIS A 430 11.51 20.49 48.13
CA HIS A 430 10.16 21.07 48.31
C HIS A 430 9.53 21.59 47.00
N ALA A 431 10.09 21.22 45.84
CA ALA A 431 9.60 21.58 44.51
C ALA A 431 9.64 20.34 43.59
N SER A 432 8.60 20.15 42.77
CA SER A 432 8.53 19.01 41.84
C SER A 432 9.35 19.28 40.59
N LEU A 433 10.25 18.35 40.22
CA LEU A 433 10.99 18.40 38.96
C LEU A 433 10.08 18.04 37.78
N ARG A 434 10.25 18.69 36.63
CA ARG A 434 9.64 18.25 35.36
C ARG A 434 10.34 16.97 34.88
N GLY A 435 9.68 16.15 34.04
CA GLY A 435 10.22 14.86 33.60
C GLY A 435 11.63 14.94 32.98
N TYR A 436 11.87 15.91 32.11
CA TYR A 436 13.20 16.16 31.55
C TYR A 436 14.22 16.65 32.59
N GLN A 437 13.78 17.31 33.67
CA GLN A 437 14.66 17.75 34.76
C GLN A 437 15.05 16.61 35.69
N ASP A 438 14.12 15.70 35.97
CA ASP A 438 14.39 14.45 36.69
C ASP A 438 15.37 13.58 35.89
N PHE A 439 15.12 13.41 34.58
CA PHE A 439 16.04 12.72 33.68
C PHE A 439 17.43 13.38 33.64
N GLY A 440 17.50 14.71 33.42
CA GLY A 440 18.78 15.44 33.36
C GLY A 440 19.59 15.34 34.66
N ALA A 441 18.92 15.35 35.82
CA ALA A 441 19.57 15.13 37.11
C ALA A 441 20.09 13.70 37.29
N ARG A 442 19.31 12.67 36.91
CA ARG A 442 19.76 11.27 36.96
C ARG A 442 20.87 10.99 35.97
N TYR A 443 20.80 11.57 34.77
CA TYR A 443 21.85 11.52 33.75
C TYR A 443 23.16 12.11 34.29
N ALA A 444 23.09 13.28 34.94
CA ALA A 444 24.23 13.90 35.60
C ALA A 444 24.82 13.03 36.73
N LEU A 445 23.99 12.34 37.50
CA LEU A 445 24.43 11.42 38.56
C LEU A 445 25.08 10.16 38.00
N ALA A 446 24.56 9.60 36.90
CA ALA A 446 25.10 8.42 36.25
C ALA A 446 26.47 8.72 35.60
N GLN A 447 26.56 9.80 34.83
CA GLN A 447 27.75 10.15 34.05
C GLN A 447 28.80 10.95 34.82
N ARG A 448 28.42 11.57 35.95
CA ARG A 448 29.23 12.41 36.85
C ARG A 448 29.77 13.71 36.24
N LYS A 449 30.35 13.66 35.04
CA LYS A 449 30.88 14.80 34.28
C LYS A 449 30.02 15.03 33.05
N VAL A 450 29.11 15.99 33.12
CA VAL A 450 28.14 16.25 32.04
C VAL A 450 28.07 17.72 31.67
N LEU A 451 27.74 17.98 30.41
CA LEU A 451 27.33 19.30 29.93
C LEU A 451 25.81 19.28 29.75
N ILE A 452 25.09 20.08 30.53
CA ILE A 452 23.64 20.21 30.40
C ILE A 452 23.36 21.35 29.41
N GLY A 453 23.02 20.97 28.18
CA GLY A 453 22.82 21.86 27.04
C GLY A 453 21.38 22.37 26.85
N ASP A 454 20.46 22.08 27.79
CA ASP A 454 19.05 22.47 27.68
C ASP A 454 18.86 23.95 27.32
N GLU A 455 17.81 24.28 26.59
CA GLU A 455 17.47 25.66 26.25
C GLU A 455 17.35 26.58 27.48
N MET A 456 17.57 27.88 27.25
CA MET A 456 17.43 28.91 28.29
C MET A 456 15.98 28.94 28.79
N GLY A 457 15.78 28.86 30.11
CA GLY A 457 14.44 28.85 30.72
C GLY A 457 13.89 27.47 31.10
N LEU A 458 14.50 26.37 30.64
CA LEU A 458 14.07 25.00 30.97
C LEU A 458 14.40 24.57 32.42
N GLY A 459 15.08 25.40 33.21
CA GLY A 459 15.30 25.13 34.63
C GLY A 459 16.50 24.22 34.93
N LYS A 460 17.63 24.45 34.25
CA LYS A 460 18.94 23.80 34.54
C LYS A 460 19.38 23.97 36.00
N THR A 461 19.06 25.10 36.63
CA THR A 461 19.32 25.33 38.05
C THR A 461 18.59 24.29 38.93
N MET A 462 17.35 23.94 38.60
CA MET A 462 16.60 22.91 39.34
C MET A 462 17.19 21.52 39.18
N GLN A 463 17.70 21.19 37.99
CA GLN A 463 18.41 19.93 37.75
C GLN A 463 19.68 19.83 38.61
N ALA A 464 20.49 20.90 38.65
CA ALA A 464 21.69 20.94 39.48
C ALA A 464 21.37 20.82 40.99
N LEU A 465 20.34 21.53 41.46
CA LEU A 465 19.91 21.45 42.85
C LEU A 465 19.35 20.07 43.21
N ALA A 466 18.70 19.37 42.28
CA ALA A 466 18.27 17.99 42.46
C ALA A 466 19.44 17.01 42.62
N VAL A 467 20.50 17.20 41.83
CA VAL A 467 21.76 16.46 41.98
C VAL A 467 22.35 16.70 43.37
N PHE A 468 22.40 17.96 43.83
CA PHE A 468 22.92 18.30 45.16
C PHE A 468 22.10 17.67 46.29
N ALA A 469 20.76 17.75 46.22
CA ALA A 469 19.88 17.14 47.21
C ALA A 469 20.08 15.62 47.31
N HIS A 470 20.23 14.95 46.17
CA HIS A 470 20.52 13.51 46.12
C HIS A 470 21.87 13.14 46.73
N LEU A 471 22.92 13.91 46.42
CA LEU A 471 24.25 13.71 46.98
C LEU A 471 24.30 14.02 48.48
N ALA A 472 23.59 15.06 48.92
CA ALA A 472 23.48 15.42 50.33
C ALA A 472 22.78 14.33 51.15
N ALA A 473 21.71 13.72 50.61
CA ALA A 473 21.06 12.56 51.20
C ALA A 473 21.96 11.32 51.28
N ARG A 474 23.05 11.28 50.51
CA ARG A 474 24.10 10.23 50.56
C ARG A 474 25.30 10.61 51.44
N GLY A 475 25.27 11.77 52.09
CA GLY A 475 26.28 12.20 53.06
C GLY A 475 27.27 13.25 52.56
N GLU A 476 27.17 13.71 51.31
CA GLU A 476 27.98 14.82 50.80
C GLU A 476 27.58 16.15 51.44
N LYS A 477 28.54 17.00 51.77
CA LYS A 477 28.28 18.22 52.58
C LYS A 477 28.66 19.54 51.91
N HIS A 478 29.51 19.50 50.87
CA HIS A 478 30.07 20.71 50.28
C HIS A 478 29.80 20.73 48.77
N PHE A 479 29.14 21.80 48.31
CA PHE A 479 28.82 22.02 46.90
C PHE A 479 29.32 23.42 46.49
N LEU A 480 29.94 23.53 45.32
CA LEU A 480 30.42 24.80 44.77
C LEU A 480 29.67 25.12 43.48
N VAL A 481 29.02 26.28 43.44
CA VAL A 481 28.39 26.84 42.24
C VAL A 481 29.18 28.06 41.81
N VAL A 482 29.68 28.06 40.57
CA VAL A 482 30.32 29.23 39.96
C VAL A 482 29.34 29.83 38.95
N CYS A 483 28.95 31.09 39.13
CA CYS A 483 28.01 31.78 38.25
C CYS A 483 28.35 33.29 38.15
N PRO A 484 27.91 33.98 37.08
CA PRO A 484 28.01 35.44 36.97
C PRO A 484 27.35 36.16 38.15
N PRO A 485 27.86 37.35 38.58
CA PRO A 485 27.32 38.07 39.73
C PRO A 485 25.80 38.34 39.66
N SER A 486 25.27 38.60 38.46
CA SER A 486 23.85 38.87 38.23
C SER A 486 22.93 37.68 38.53
N LEU A 487 23.43 36.45 38.50
CA LEU A 487 22.64 35.24 38.72
C LEU A 487 22.68 34.75 40.17
N ARG A 488 23.52 35.34 41.03
CA ARG A 488 23.68 34.95 42.44
C ARG A 488 22.35 35.00 43.20
N ILE A 489 21.56 36.05 42.98
CA ILE A 489 20.25 36.24 43.64
C ILE A 489 19.25 35.18 43.17
N ASN A 490 19.30 34.77 41.90
CA ASN A 490 18.42 33.73 41.38
C ASN A 490 18.73 32.36 42.00
N TRP A 491 20.02 32.01 42.10
CA TRP A 491 20.46 30.80 42.79
C TRP A 491 20.06 30.79 44.26
N GLU A 492 20.22 31.90 44.97
CA GLU A 492 19.82 32.01 46.37
C GLU A 492 18.31 31.80 46.57
N ARG A 493 17.48 32.37 45.68
CA ARG A 493 16.01 32.16 45.71
C ARG A 493 15.64 30.69 45.47
N GLU A 494 16.23 30.05 44.47
CA GLU A 494 15.94 28.64 44.15
C GLU A 494 16.43 27.69 45.27
N ILE A 495 17.57 27.98 45.91
CA ILE A 495 18.04 27.21 47.08
C ILE A 495 17.06 27.35 48.26
N LYS A 496 16.60 28.56 48.55
CA LYS A 496 15.63 28.83 49.63
C LYS A 496 14.30 28.11 49.41
N LYS A 497 13.80 28.08 48.17
CA LYS A 497 12.58 27.32 47.80
C LYS A 497 12.71 25.82 48.10
N ILE A 498 13.93 25.28 48.05
CA ILE A 498 14.19 23.85 48.22
C ILE A 498 14.40 23.45 49.69
N HIS A 499 14.95 24.34 50.52
CA HIS A 499 15.34 24.01 51.91
C HIS A 499 14.31 24.36 52.99
N GLY A 500 13.21 25.06 52.68
CA GLY A 500 12.11 25.25 53.63
C GLY A 500 12.52 25.83 54.99
N SER A 501 13.28 26.93 55.01
CA SER A 501 13.30 27.94 56.09
C SER A 501 14.05 29.19 55.62
#